data_AF-A0AB36PU06-F1
#
_entry.id   AF-A0AB36PU06-F1
#
_cell.length_a   1.000
_cell.length_b   1.000
_cell.length_c   1.000
_cell.angle_alpha   90.00
_cell.angle_beta   90.00
_cell.angle_gamma   90.00
#
_symmetry.space_group_name_H-M   'P 1'
#
loop_
_entity.id
_entity.type
_entity.pdbx_description
1 polymer ?
#
loop_
_entity_poly.entity_id
_entity_poly.type
_entity_poly.pdbx_seq_one_letter_code
_entity_poly.pdbx_strand_id
1 'polypeptide(L)'
;MTTELGKELRKLRIDHNERLLDMSKKIGKSSAFISAVETGQKTPPNGFEELVIGAYHLARAAAEKLRIAADKSRSAFTITADTPLSRDTAGLLARKMNSLSDEQLEEIKHILRRGKEE
;
A
#
# COMPACT_ATOMS: atom_id res chain seq x y z
N MET A 1 3.36 -13.83 -11.18
CA MET A 1 4.52 -12.93 -11.34
C MET A 1 4.68 -12.21 -10.01
N THR A 2 5.85 -12.25 -9.38
CA THR A 2 6.07 -11.66 -8.05
C THR A 2 5.91 -10.13 -8.12
N THR A 3 4.95 -9.58 -7.37
CA THR A 3 4.75 -8.13 -7.26
C THR A 3 5.88 -7.48 -6.48
N GLU A 4 6.06 -6.16 -6.60
CA GLU A 4 7.01 -5.43 -5.76
C GLU A 4 6.72 -5.64 -4.27
N LEU A 5 5.44 -5.64 -3.88
CA LEU A 5 5.06 -5.97 -2.50
C LEU A 5 5.51 -7.38 -2.10
N GLY A 6 5.31 -8.36 -2.98
CA GLY A 6 5.74 -9.73 -2.71
C GLY A 6 7.25 -9.88 -2.56
N LYS A 7 8.04 -9.10 -3.30
CA LYS A 7 9.50 -9.05 -3.14
C LYS A 7 9.89 -8.49 -1.76
N GLU A 8 9.27 -7.39 -1.34
CA GLU A 8 9.54 -6.79 -0.02
C GLU A 8 9.16 -7.73 1.12
N LEU A 9 8.00 -8.39 1.05
CA LEU A 9 7.59 -9.40 2.05
C LEU A 9 8.58 -10.56 2.11
N ARG A 10 8.98 -11.10 0.95
CA ARG A 10 9.93 -12.22 0.92
C ARG A 10 11.28 -11.82 1.48
N LYS A 11 11.74 -10.60 1.19
CA LYS A 11 12.97 -10.04 1.75
C LYS A 11 12.90 -9.94 3.27
N LEU A 12 11.83 -9.36 3.83
CA LEU A 12 11.63 -9.31 5.28
C LEU A 12 11.71 -10.68 5.92
N ARG A 13 11.07 -11.68 5.29
CA ARG A 13 11.07 -13.05 5.76
C ARG A 13 12.47 -13.69 5.76
N ILE A 14 13.26 -13.43 4.71
CA ILE A 14 14.64 -13.92 4.61
C ILE A 14 15.53 -13.23 5.66
N ASP A 15 15.42 -11.90 5.77
CA ASP A 15 16.22 -11.09 6.70
C ASP A 15 15.99 -11.50 8.17
N HIS A 16 14.78 -11.99 8.50
CA HIS A 16 14.43 -12.48 9.84
C HIS A 16 14.53 -14.00 10.00
N ASN A 17 15.00 -14.72 8.97
CA ASN A 17 15.06 -16.18 8.93
C ASN A 17 13.72 -16.87 9.27
N GLU A 18 12.62 -16.34 8.74
CA GLU A 18 11.26 -16.77 9.04
C GLU A 18 10.67 -17.67 7.95
N ARG A 19 9.89 -18.66 8.39
CA ARG A 19 9.00 -19.39 7.49
C ARG A 19 7.75 -18.57 7.22
N LEU A 20 7.03 -18.95 6.18
CA LEU A 20 5.77 -18.29 5.83
C LEU A 20 4.73 -18.36 6.96
N LEU A 21 4.75 -19.46 7.75
CA LEU A 21 3.92 -19.63 8.94
C LEU A 21 4.27 -18.64 10.07
N ASP A 22 5.54 -18.26 10.21
CA ASP A 22 5.97 -17.37 11.29
C ASP A 22 5.52 -15.94 11.01
N MET A 23 5.74 -15.48 9.78
CA MET A 23 5.23 -14.20 9.28
C MET A 23 3.70 -14.12 9.36
N SER A 24 3.00 -15.20 9.00
CA SER A 24 1.54 -15.22 9.01
C SER A 24 0.98 -15.06 10.43
N LYS A 25 1.60 -15.71 11.42
CA LYS A 25 1.30 -15.52 12.84
C LYS A 25 1.58 -14.10 13.31
N LYS A 26 2.71 -13.50 12.94
CA LYS A 26 3.07 -12.11 13.32
C LYS A 26 2.09 -11.07 12.78
N ILE A 27 1.71 -11.19 11.52
CA ILE A 27 0.81 -10.22 10.84
C ILE A 27 -0.67 -10.48 11.20
N GLY A 28 -1.00 -11.67 11.71
CA GLY A 28 -2.39 -12.06 12.00
C GLY A 28 -3.20 -12.35 10.74
N LYS A 29 -2.57 -12.93 9.71
CA LYS A 29 -3.21 -13.39 8.46
C LYS A 29 -2.87 -14.85 8.20
N SER A 30 -3.62 -15.53 7.33
CA SER A 30 -3.31 -16.93 7.01
C SER A 30 -2.06 -17.04 6.13
N SER A 31 -1.34 -18.16 6.25
CA SER A 31 -0.22 -18.47 5.37
C SER A 31 -0.63 -18.47 3.89
N ALA A 32 -1.81 -19.00 3.57
CA ALA A 32 -2.35 -18.95 2.21
C ALA A 32 -2.53 -17.51 1.71
N PHE A 33 -3.01 -16.60 2.56
CA PHE A 33 -3.15 -15.19 2.22
C PHE A 33 -1.79 -14.53 1.93
N ILE A 34 -0.81 -14.70 2.83
CA ILE A 34 0.53 -14.12 2.65
C ILE A 34 1.19 -14.66 1.37
N SER A 35 1.08 -15.97 1.10
CA SER A 35 1.57 -16.57 -0.14
C SER A 35 0.91 -16.01 -1.39
N ALA A 36 -0.41 -15.80 -1.36
CA ALA A 36 -1.16 -15.25 -2.49
C ALA A 36 -0.75 -13.79 -2.78
N VAL A 37 -0.46 -13.01 -1.74
CA VAL A 37 0.09 -11.65 -1.88
C VAL A 37 1.53 -11.69 -2.41
N GLU A 38 2.39 -12.54 -1.85
CA GLU A 38 3.79 -12.71 -2.30
C GLU A 38 3.88 -13.07 -3.79
N THR A 39 2.96 -13.90 -4.28
CA THR A 39 2.96 -14.39 -5.68
C THR A 39 2.16 -13.51 -6.64
N GLY A 40 1.52 -12.44 -6.14
CA GLY A 40 0.68 -11.54 -6.93
C GLY A 40 -0.69 -12.09 -7.30
N GLN A 41 -1.11 -13.22 -6.74
CA GLN A 41 -2.44 -13.80 -6.96
C GLN A 41 -3.55 -13.03 -6.24
N LYS A 42 -3.20 -12.28 -5.18
CA LYS A 42 -4.16 -11.50 -4.40
C LYS A 42 -3.66 -10.08 -4.15
N THR A 43 -4.51 -9.11 -4.43
CA THR A 43 -4.28 -7.70 -4.07
C THR A 43 -4.41 -7.52 -2.56
N PRO A 44 -3.46 -6.83 -1.89
CA PRO A 44 -3.55 -6.55 -0.47
C PRO A 44 -4.72 -5.61 -0.18
N PRO A 45 -5.52 -5.85 0.89
CA PRO A 45 -6.53 -4.89 1.33
C PRO A 45 -5.85 -3.59 1.82
N ASN A 46 -6.62 -2.50 1.89
CA ASN A 46 -6.14 -1.24 2.45
C ASN A 46 -5.62 -1.43 3.89
N GLY A 47 -4.47 -0.84 4.20
CA GLY A 47 -3.83 -0.93 5.51
C GLY A 47 -3.05 -2.22 5.79
N PHE A 48 -2.94 -3.15 4.83
CA PHE A 48 -2.12 -4.36 5.01
C PHE A 48 -0.64 -4.05 5.27
N GLU A 49 -0.08 -3.08 4.55
CA GLU A 49 1.26 -2.52 4.74
C GLU A 49 1.48 -2.02 6.16
N GLU A 50 0.48 -1.38 6.78
CA GLU A 50 0.60 -0.90 8.16
C GLU A 50 0.65 -2.05 9.16
N LEU A 51 -0.07 -3.15 8.90
CA LEU A 51 0.06 -4.37 9.71
C LEU A 51 1.48 -4.95 9.64
N VAL A 52 2.07 -4.96 8.45
CA VAL A 52 3.45 -5.45 8.25
C VAL A 52 4.46 -4.49 8.89
N ILE A 53 4.31 -3.19 8.68
CA ILE A 53 5.17 -2.16 9.28
C ILE A 53 5.15 -2.27 10.81
N GLY A 54 3.97 -2.42 11.40
CA GLY A 54 3.80 -2.62 12.83
C GLY A 54 4.41 -3.94 13.33
N ALA A 55 4.19 -5.04 12.62
CA ALA A 55 4.68 -6.37 13.03
C ALA A 55 6.22 -6.50 12.99
N TYR A 56 6.89 -5.75 12.11
CA TYR A 56 8.36 -5.79 11.94
C TYR A 56 9.05 -4.51 12.42
N HIS A 57 8.33 -3.56 13.01
CA HIS A 57 8.86 -2.28 13.48
C HIS A 57 9.74 -1.57 12.43
N LEU A 58 9.25 -1.51 11.20
CA LEU A 58 10.05 -1.02 10.07
C LEU A 58 10.41 0.45 10.23
N ALA A 59 11.69 0.77 10.02
CA ALA A 59 12.16 2.16 9.97
C ALA A 59 11.51 2.93 8.81
N ARG A 60 11.42 4.26 8.93
CA ARG A 60 10.73 5.15 7.99
C ARG A 60 11.00 4.84 6.51
N ALA A 61 12.27 4.65 6.14
CA ALA A 61 12.62 4.37 4.75
C ALA A 61 12.09 3.01 4.25
N ALA A 62 12.10 1.97 5.10
CA ALA A 62 11.57 0.66 4.76
C ALA A 62 10.02 0.67 4.73
N ALA A 63 9.40 1.38 5.68
CA ALA A 63 7.95 1.58 5.72
C ALA A 63 7.43 2.28 4.45
N GLU A 64 8.09 3.37 4.01
CA GLU A 64 7.72 4.07 2.78
C GLU A 64 7.89 3.20 1.53
N LYS A 65 8.96 2.40 1.45
CA LYS A 65 9.13 1.43 0.36
C LYS A 65 7.98 0.42 0.31
N LEU A 66 7.57 -0.10 1.47
CA LEU A 66 6.48 -1.05 1.56
C LEU A 66 5.14 -0.43 1.15
N ARG A 67 4.85 0.81 1.58
CA ARG A 67 3.65 1.57 1.17
C ARG A 67 3.59 1.73 -0.35
N ILE A 68 4.69 2.21 -0.95
CA ILE A 68 4.79 2.38 -2.41
C ILE A 68 4.59 1.04 -3.13
N ALA A 69 5.18 -0.04 -2.61
CA ALA A 69 5.04 -1.37 -3.19
C ALA A 69 3.60 -1.91 -3.08
N ALA A 70 2.92 -1.64 -1.97
CA ALA A 70 1.50 -1.98 -1.77
C ALA A 70 0.60 -1.19 -2.72
N ASP A 71 0.81 0.12 -2.86
CA ASP A 71 0.03 0.97 -3.76
C ASP A 71 0.17 0.55 -5.22
N LYS A 72 1.39 0.20 -5.66
CA LYS A 72 1.63 -0.37 -7.01
C LYS A 72 0.95 -1.72 -7.24
N SER A 73 0.65 -2.45 -6.16
CA SER A 73 0.00 -3.76 -6.24
C SER A 73 -1.54 -3.66 -6.23
N ARG A 74 -2.08 -2.46 -6.00
CA ARG A 74 -3.52 -2.17 -5.98
C ARG A 74 -3.98 -1.57 -7.30
N SER A 75 -5.21 -1.92 -7.69
CA SER A 75 -5.93 -1.30 -8.80
C SER A 75 -7.10 -0.42 -8.34
N ALA A 76 -7.45 -0.48 -7.05
CA ALA A 76 -8.53 0.27 -6.46
C ALA A 76 -8.13 0.76 -5.07
N PHE A 77 -8.56 1.98 -4.74
CA PHE A 77 -8.30 2.65 -3.47
C PHE A 77 -9.64 3.05 -2.85
N THR A 78 -9.75 2.90 -1.54
CA THR A 78 -10.93 3.37 -0.79
C THR A 78 -10.52 4.59 -0.01
N ILE A 79 -11.25 5.69 -0.19
CA ILE A 79 -10.99 6.96 0.48
C ILE A 79 -12.22 7.27 1.34
N THR A 80 -12.00 7.60 2.61
CA THR A 80 -13.05 8.13 3.50
C THR A 80 -13.03 9.65 3.43
N ALA A 81 -14.20 10.28 3.25
CA ALA A 81 -14.34 11.72 3.08
C ALA A 81 -15.35 12.28 4.10
N ASP A 82 -14.82 12.94 5.14
CA ASP A 82 -15.60 13.32 6.32
C ASP A 82 -16.32 14.66 6.16
N THR A 83 -15.76 15.59 5.39
CA THR A 83 -16.34 16.93 5.17
C THR A 83 -17.06 17.04 3.83
N PRO A 84 -18.06 17.94 3.68
CA PRO A 84 -18.71 18.18 2.39
C PRO A 84 -17.73 18.49 1.26
N LEU A 85 -16.71 19.32 1.53
CA LEU A 85 -15.67 19.66 0.56
C LEU A 85 -14.82 18.43 0.16
N SER A 86 -14.44 17.59 1.14
CA SER A 86 -13.69 16.36 0.85
C SER A 86 -14.50 15.37 0.01
N ARG A 87 -15.83 15.28 0.22
CA ARG A 87 -16.72 14.42 -0.57
C ARG A 87 -16.87 14.91 -2.00
N ASP A 88 -17.05 16.22 -2.20
CA ASP A 88 -17.13 16.81 -3.53
C ASP A 88 -15.81 16.61 -4.29
N THR A 89 -14.68 16.88 -3.64
CA THR A 89 -13.33 16.70 -4.21
C THR A 89 -13.08 15.23 -4.57
N ALA A 90 -13.37 14.29 -3.66
CA ALA A 90 -13.20 12.85 -3.92
C ALA A 90 -14.12 12.37 -5.05
N GLY A 91 -15.37 12.87 -5.11
CA GLY A 91 -16.30 12.55 -6.18
C GLY A 91 -15.84 13.06 -7.55
N LEU A 92 -15.31 14.28 -7.61
CA LEU A 92 -14.73 14.84 -8.84
C LEU A 92 -13.50 14.04 -9.28
N LEU A 93 -12.61 13.72 -8.35
CA LEU A 93 -11.42 12.91 -8.59
C LEU A 93 -11.81 11.53 -9.14
N ALA A 94 -12.77 10.84 -8.52
CA ALA A 94 -13.23 9.53 -8.96
C ALA A 94 -13.79 9.54 -10.39
N ARG A 95 -14.54 10.60 -10.77
CA ARG A 95 -15.10 10.74 -12.14
C ARG A 95 -14.04 11.08 -13.19
N LYS A 96 -12.98 11.80 -12.81
CA LYS A 96 -11.97 12.30 -13.76
C LYS A 96 -10.64 11.55 -13.74
N MET A 97 -10.37 10.67 -12.77
CA MET A 97 -9.05 10.05 -12.56
C MET A 97 -8.45 9.47 -13.85
N ASN A 98 -9.23 8.72 -14.62
CA ASN A 98 -8.76 8.05 -15.83
C ASN A 98 -8.69 8.97 -17.07
N SER A 99 -9.11 10.23 -16.95
CA SER A 99 -9.05 11.23 -18.04
C SER A 99 -8.05 12.36 -17.78
N LEU A 100 -7.36 12.35 -16.63
CA LEU A 100 -6.33 13.34 -16.32
C LEU A 100 -5.04 13.02 -17.07
N SER A 101 -4.34 14.04 -17.56
CA SER A 101 -3.01 13.87 -18.16
C SER A 101 -1.94 13.65 -17.09
N ASP A 102 -0.78 13.15 -17.50
CA ASP A 102 0.36 12.95 -16.59
C ASP A 102 0.79 14.26 -15.92
N GLU A 103 0.75 15.38 -16.63
CA GLU A 103 1.05 16.71 -16.07
C GLU A 103 0.06 17.08 -14.96
N GLN A 104 -1.24 16.86 -15.18
CA GLN A 104 -2.28 17.13 -14.19
C GLN A 104 -2.14 16.21 -12.96
N LEU A 105 -1.79 14.94 -13.18
CA LEU A 105 -1.54 14.00 -12.09
C LEU A 105 -0.31 14.40 -11.25
N GLU A 106 0.75 14.94 -11.88
CA GLU A 106 1.91 15.47 -11.17
C GLU A 106 1.58 16.76 -10.39
N GLU A 107 0.74 17.65 -10.92
CA GLU A 107 0.23 18.82 -10.16
C GLU A 107 -0.54 18.39 -8.90
N ILE A 108 -1.44 17.40 -9.03
CA ILE A 108 -2.18 16.84 -7.90
C ILE A 108 -1.21 16.21 -6.89
N LYS A 109 -0.22 15.42 -7.34
CA LYS A 109 0.82 14.87 -6.46
C LYS A 109 1.58 15.96 -5.72
N HIS A 110 1.91 17.06 -6.38
CA HIS A 110 2.57 18.20 -5.77
C HIS A 110 1.74 18.81 -4.65
N ILE A 111 0.44 19.03 -4.89
CA ILE A 111 -0.49 19.55 -3.88
C ILE A 111 -0.54 18.61 -2.67
N LEU A 112 -0.67 17.30 -2.90
CA LEU A 112 -0.76 16.30 -1.84
C LEU A 112 0.53 16.14 -1.02
N ARG A 113 1.71 16.32 -1.65
CA ARG A 113 3.00 16.27 -0.94
C ARG A 113 3.26 17.49 -0.09
N ARG A 114 2.77 18.66 -0.50
CA ARG A 114 2.98 19.93 0.21
C ARG A 114 2.35 19.95 1.61
N GLY A 115 1.31 19.14 1.84
CA GLY A 115 0.65 19.02 3.16
C GLY A 115 1.37 18.10 4.17
N LYS A 116 2.54 17.53 3.85
CA LYS A 116 3.30 16.61 4.71
C LYS A 116 4.47 17.27 5.49
N GLU A 117 4.57 18.60 5.48
CA GLU A 117 5.66 19.36 6.15
C GLU A 117 5.31 19.89 7.56
N GLU A 118 4.24 19.41 8.18
CA GLU A 118 3.94 19.65 9.61
C GLU A 118 4.20 18.41 10.48
#